data_AF-A0A922XA61-F1
#
_entry.id   AF-A0A922XA61-F1
#
_cell.length_a   1.000
_cell.length_b   1.000
_cell.length_c   1.000
_cell.angle_alpha   90.00
_cell.angle_beta   90.00
_cell.angle_gamma   90.00
#
_symmetry.space_group_name_H-M   'P 1'
#
loop_
_entity.id
_entity.type
_entity.pdbx_description
1 polymer ?
#
loop_
_entity_poly.entity_id
_entity_poly.type
_entity_poly.pdbx_seq_one_letter_code
_entity_poly.pdbx_strand_id
1 'polypeptide(L)'
;MLAAGLLFAATVHPSHAVNITLDYTYDTSNFFGAGNPSGATAGAQAKAALEAVASFYSTLLDDTFSTIETPPNFSSSQFDGVAFWDWSMNFSHPGTGGSVTLQNQTIPADEYRIYAGARNISGTTLGIGGPGGFGWSSNNNGGGFTQAEINKLTQITSDFSDVVENRGETSGFSRWGGAITFDRDGSTTWHYNHTTAPTAGTNDFFSVAVHELGHALGLGASDEWQGFASGPNAFFTGPAATSLYGGNPPLNPSRDHWKSGTMSQILSTSTPQEAALDPDITTGTRKRLTKLDAAALTDIGWSVNAPPPPTYNPADFNEDTLVNGADLTMWKGAFGLNANGDADGDNDSDGADYLIWQRNFGAPSASRTLAVIPEPTTLTLMAGSAGLLIYARRRRLGR
;
A
#
# COMPACT_ATOMS: atom_id res chain seq x y z
N MET A 1 -32.89 -5.05 -32.82
CA MET A 1 -31.86 -5.67 -31.96
C MET A 1 -30.58 -4.88 -32.16
N LEU A 2 -30.31 -3.88 -31.31
CA LEU A 2 -29.02 -3.19 -31.27
C LEU A 2 -28.31 -3.65 -30.00
N ALA A 3 -27.16 -4.30 -30.18
CA ALA A 3 -26.30 -4.71 -29.08
C ALA A 3 -25.55 -3.47 -28.56
N ALA A 4 -25.79 -3.12 -27.30
CA ALA A 4 -24.98 -2.15 -26.57
C ALA A 4 -23.68 -2.83 -26.15
N GLY A 5 -22.56 -2.43 -26.76
CA GLY A 5 -21.23 -2.80 -26.28
C GLY A 5 -20.93 -2.04 -25.00
N LEU A 6 -20.70 -2.77 -23.89
CA LEU A 6 -20.09 -2.19 -22.71
C LEU A 6 -18.65 -1.77 -23.07
N LEU A 7 -18.39 -0.46 -23.09
CA LEU A 7 -17.04 0.05 -22.96
C LEU A 7 -16.63 -0.10 -21.50
N PHE A 8 -15.71 -1.02 -21.22
CA PHE A 8 -14.88 -0.92 -20.02
C PHE A 8 -13.97 0.30 -20.22
N ALA A 9 -14.18 1.35 -19.44
CA ALA A 9 -13.18 2.39 -19.29
C ALA A 9 -12.02 1.79 -18.49
N ALA A 10 -10.96 1.36 -19.20
CA ALA A 10 -9.69 1.09 -18.57
C ALA A 10 -9.14 2.42 -18.07
N THR A 11 -8.99 2.57 -16.76
CA THR A 11 -8.18 3.63 -16.17
C THR A 11 -6.74 3.40 -16.63
N VAL A 12 -6.23 4.31 -17.46
CA VAL A 12 -4.82 4.29 -17.85
C VAL A 12 -4.04 4.79 -16.64
N HIS A 13 -3.62 3.86 -15.77
CA HIS A 13 -2.59 4.15 -14.77
C HIS A 13 -1.27 4.42 -15.52
N PRO A 14 -0.46 5.40 -15.09
CA PRO A 14 0.86 5.60 -15.67
C PRO A 14 1.64 4.28 -15.63
N SER A 15 2.35 3.95 -16.72
CA SER A 15 3.22 2.78 -16.75
C SER A 15 4.35 2.98 -15.74
N HIS A 16 4.52 2.04 -14.81
CA HIS A 16 5.57 1.91 -13.78
C HIS A 16 5.25 2.52 -12.40
N ALA A 17 4.40 1.85 -11.62
CA ALA A 17 4.22 2.07 -10.17
C ALA A 17 3.64 0.82 -9.50
N VAL A 18 4.03 0.52 -8.26
CA VAL A 18 3.55 -0.63 -7.49
C VAL A 18 2.03 -0.66 -7.40
N ASN A 19 1.46 -1.81 -7.74
CA ASN A 19 0.04 -2.07 -7.76
C ASN A 19 -0.32 -3.21 -6.80
N ILE A 20 -1.16 -2.91 -5.82
CA ILE A 20 -1.67 -3.87 -4.86
C ILE A 20 -2.74 -4.72 -5.54
N THR A 21 -2.41 -6.00 -5.73
CA THR A 21 -3.32 -6.96 -6.35
C THR A 21 -3.91 -7.88 -5.29
N LEU A 22 -5.23 -7.90 -5.20
CA LEU A 22 -5.97 -8.73 -4.25
C LEU A 22 -6.24 -10.11 -4.85
N ASP A 23 -5.84 -11.15 -4.13
CA ASP A 23 -6.08 -12.55 -4.47
C ASP A 23 -6.97 -13.21 -3.41
N TYR A 24 -8.16 -13.63 -3.83
CA TYR A 24 -9.18 -14.25 -2.96
C TYR A 24 -9.13 -15.78 -2.97
N THR A 25 -8.10 -16.41 -3.56
CA THR A 25 -7.96 -17.88 -3.69
C THR A 25 -8.04 -18.59 -2.34
N TYR A 26 -7.63 -17.93 -1.26
CA TYR A 26 -7.63 -18.48 0.10
C TYR A 26 -8.76 -17.96 1.00
N ASP A 27 -9.76 -17.25 0.44
CA ASP A 27 -11.04 -16.97 1.11
C ASP A 27 -11.94 -18.22 1.09
N THR A 28 -11.54 -19.24 1.86
CA THR A 28 -12.24 -20.54 1.94
C THR A 28 -13.67 -20.43 2.44
N SER A 29 -14.00 -19.31 3.09
CA SER A 29 -15.32 -19.03 3.62
C SER A 29 -16.24 -18.29 2.66
N ASN A 30 -15.71 -17.80 1.52
CA ASN A 30 -16.40 -16.89 0.61
C ASN A 30 -16.95 -15.64 1.35
N PHE A 31 -16.19 -15.11 2.31
CA PHE A 31 -16.53 -13.91 3.10
C PHE A 31 -16.67 -12.66 2.23
N PHE A 32 -15.88 -12.56 1.17
CA PHE A 32 -15.97 -11.50 0.17
C PHE A 32 -17.04 -11.78 -0.90
N GLY A 33 -17.95 -12.72 -0.61
CA GLY A 33 -19.06 -13.09 -1.46
C GLY A 33 -20.25 -13.62 -0.65
N ALA A 34 -20.85 -14.72 -1.10
CA ALA A 34 -22.10 -15.24 -0.53
C ALA A 34 -21.96 -15.88 0.86
N GLY A 35 -20.73 -16.17 1.30
CA GLY A 35 -20.44 -16.79 2.61
C GLY A 35 -20.15 -15.78 3.72
N ASN A 36 -20.33 -14.48 3.46
CA ASN A 36 -20.29 -13.46 4.50
C ASN A 36 -21.40 -13.73 5.56
N PRO A 37 -21.09 -13.68 6.87
CA PRO A 37 -22.09 -13.90 7.92
C PRO A 37 -23.31 -12.98 7.86
N SER A 38 -23.14 -11.77 7.32
CA SER A 38 -24.21 -10.77 7.13
C SER A 38 -24.88 -10.85 5.75
N GLY A 39 -24.61 -11.90 4.98
CA GLY A 39 -25.23 -12.18 3.68
C GLY A 39 -24.45 -11.65 2.47
N ALA A 40 -24.86 -12.08 1.27
CA ALA A 40 -24.12 -11.82 0.03
C ALA A 40 -23.90 -10.33 -0.30
N THR A 41 -24.85 -9.45 0.05
CA THR A 41 -24.70 -8.00 -0.14
C THR A 41 -23.59 -7.44 0.74
N ALA A 42 -23.49 -7.89 1.99
CA ALA A 42 -22.41 -7.51 2.89
C ALA A 42 -21.05 -8.01 2.38
N GLY A 43 -20.99 -9.24 1.85
CA GLY A 43 -19.77 -9.77 1.23
C GLY A 43 -19.30 -8.95 0.02
N ALA A 44 -20.24 -8.55 -0.85
CA ALA A 44 -19.92 -7.66 -1.98
C ALA A 44 -19.45 -6.28 -1.52
N GLN A 45 -20.03 -5.72 -0.45
CA GLN A 45 -19.60 -4.45 0.14
C GLN A 45 -18.22 -4.55 0.79
N ALA A 46 -17.94 -5.65 1.51
CA ALA A 46 -16.62 -5.92 2.08
C ALA A 46 -15.55 -6.00 0.99
N LYS A 47 -15.88 -6.69 -0.11
CA LYS A 47 -14.99 -6.80 -1.28
C LYS A 47 -14.70 -5.43 -1.88
N ALA A 48 -15.74 -4.66 -2.17
CA ALA A 48 -15.60 -3.32 -2.73
C ALA A 48 -14.81 -2.38 -1.80
N ALA A 49 -15.01 -2.48 -0.48
CA ALA A 49 -14.25 -1.70 0.49
C ALA A 49 -12.76 -2.05 0.48
N LEU A 50 -12.41 -3.34 0.47
CA LEU A 50 -11.01 -3.77 0.41
C LEU A 50 -10.35 -3.39 -0.93
N GLU A 51 -11.07 -3.55 -2.05
CA GLU A 51 -10.61 -3.12 -3.38
C GLU A 51 -10.36 -1.61 -3.43
N ALA A 52 -11.22 -0.80 -2.80
CA ALA A 52 -11.02 0.64 -2.70
C ALA A 52 -9.76 1.00 -1.88
N VAL A 53 -9.52 0.30 -0.77
CA VAL A 53 -8.29 0.48 0.03
C VAL A 53 -7.05 0.08 -0.76
N ALA A 54 -7.06 -1.07 -1.45
CA ALA A 54 -5.94 -1.50 -2.29
C ALA A 54 -5.66 -0.50 -3.42
N SER A 55 -6.71 0.00 -4.09
CA SER A 55 -6.58 1.04 -5.10
C SER A 55 -5.98 2.32 -4.51
N PHE A 56 -6.44 2.76 -3.34
CA PHE A 56 -5.92 3.97 -2.68
C PHE A 56 -4.40 3.86 -2.43
N TYR A 57 -3.94 2.76 -1.84
CA TYR A 57 -2.50 2.55 -1.63
C TYR A 57 -1.74 2.43 -2.96
N SER A 58 -2.31 1.79 -3.99
CA SER A 58 -1.67 1.71 -5.31
C SER A 58 -1.53 3.08 -5.99
N THR A 59 -2.38 4.06 -5.64
CA THR A 59 -2.20 5.46 -6.09
C THR A 59 -1.23 6.26 -5.24
N LEU A 60 -0.86 5.74 -4.07
CA LEU A 60 0.01 6.39 -3.09
C LEU A 60 1.48 6.02 -3.28
N LEU A 61 1.75 4.81 -3.76
CA LEU A 61 3.09 4.22 -3.88
C LEU A 61 3.59 4.36 -5.32
N ASP A 62 4.69 5.08 -5.53
CA ASP A 62 5.29 5.29 -6.87
C ASP A 62 6.53 4.41 -7.10
N ASP A 63 6.85 3.51 -6.17
CA ASP A 63 7.92 2.54 -6.28
C ASP A 63 7.75 1.66 -7.53
N THR A 64 8.84 1.11 -8.04
CA THR A 64 8.79 0.22 -9.21
C THR A 64 9.49 -1.08 -8.89
N PHE A 65 8.78 -2.19 -9.03
CA PHE A 65 9.32 -3.49 -8.66
C PHE A 65 9.67 -4.33 -9.86
N SER A 66 10.85 -4.94 -9.80
CA SER A 66 11.27 -5.99 -10.73
C SER A 66 10.38 -7.23 -10.59
N THR A 67 10.20 -7.95 -11.69
CA THR A 67 9.51 -9.25 -11.72
C THR A 67 10.31 -10.27 -10.93
N ILE A 68 9.67 -11.03 -10.03
CA ILE A 68 10.26 -12.26 -9.48
C ILE A 68 9.90 -13.42 -10.41
N GLU A 69 10.91 -14.05 -10.98
CA GLU A 69 10.78 -15.28 -11.77
C GLU A 69 11.98 -16.19 -11.51
N THR A 70 11.73 -17.49 -11.37
CA THR A 70 12.81 -18.48 -11.22
C THR A 70 13.62 -18.59 -12.52
N PRO A 71 14.95 -18.42 -12.48
CA PRO A 71 15.79 -18.57 -13.66
C PRO A 71 15.67 -19.96 -14.28
N PRO A 72 15.76 -20.10 -15.62
CA PRO A 72 15.81 -21.41 -16.25
C PRO A 72 17.08 -22.16 -15.84
N ASN A 73 16.98 -23.48 -15.75
CA ASN A 73 18.14 -24.33 -15.46
C ASN A 73 19.28 -24.05 -16.45
N PHE A 74 20.51 -24.01 -15.93
CA PHE A 74 21.71 -23.81 -16.73
C PHE A 74 22.46 -25.13 -16.87
N SER A 75 22.61 -25.64 -18.10
CA SER A 75 23.42 -26.81 -18.41
C SER A 75 24.79 -26.39 -18.96
N SER A 76 25.86 -27.00 -18.44
CA SER A 76 27.20 -26.82 -18.99
C SER A 76 27.26 -27.30 -20.44
N SER A 77 28.01 -26.57 -21.25
CA SER A 77 28.30 -26.90 -22.64
C SER A 77 29.47 -27.87 -22.80
N GLN A 78 30.28 -28.06 -21.76
CA GLN A 78 31.50 -28.87 -21.79
C GLN A 78 31.50 -30.03 -20.80
N PHE A 79 30.69 -29.94 -19.74
CA PHE A 79 30.61 -30.91 -18.67
C PHE A 79 29.15 -31.33 -18.42
N ASP A 80 28.94 -32.19 -17.42
CA ASP A 80 27.64 -32.71 -17.02
C ASP A 80 26.92 -31.87 -15.95
N GLY A 81 27.47 -30.69 -15.61
CA GLY A 81 26.89 -29.78 -14.64
C GLY A 81 25.54 -29.21 -15.08
N VAL A 82 24.56 -29.28 -14.17
CA VAL A 82 23.27 -28.58 -14.28
C VAL A 82 23.04 -27.80 -13.00
N ALA A 83 22.89 -26.48 -13.13
CA ALA A 83 22.53 -25.58 -12.04
C ALA A 83 21.06 -25.18 -12.15
N PHE A 84 20.41 -25.02 -11.00
CA PHE A 84 19.01 -24.66 -10.89
C PHE A 84 18.77 -23.84 -9.62
N TRP A 85 17.66 -23.11 -9.61
CA TRP A 85 17.29 -22.18 -8.56
C TRP A 85 15.87 -22.45 -8.13
N ASP A 86 15.60 -22.17 -6.87
CA ASP A 86 14.26 -22.26 -6.31
C ASP A 86 14.03 -21.04 -5.43
N TRP A 87 12.78 -20.55 -5.41
CA TRP A 87 12.33 -19.66 -4.36
C TRP A 87 10.97 -20.08 -3.82
N SER A 88 10.71 -19.63 -2.61
CA SER A 88 9.45 -19.83 -1.93
C SER A 88 8.93 -18.51 -1.40
N MET A 89 7.61 -18.41 -1.36
CA MET A 89 6.86 -17.38 -0.67
C MET A 89 5.99 -18.06 0.39
N ASN A 90 5.92 -17.48 1.58
CA ASN A 90 5.09 -18.00 2.66
C ASN A 90 4.29 -16.91 3.36
N PHE A 91 3.11 -17.27 3.85
CA PHE A 91 2.18 -16.35 4.51
C PHE A 91 1.20 -17.12 5.39
N SER A 92 0.53 -16.43 6.32
CA SER A 92 -0.57 -17.01 7.08
C SER A 92 -1.80 -17.13 6.18
N HIS A 93 -2.30 -18.34 6.00
CA HIS A 93 -3.50 -18.64 5.24
C HIS A 93 -4.68 -17.83 5.79
N PRO A 94 -5.28 -16.91 5.01
CA PRO A 94 -6.28 -15.99 5.57
C PRO A 94 -7.52 -16.74 6.10
N GLY A 95 -8.03 -17.73 5.36
CA GLY A 95 -9.17 -18.55 5.81
C GLY A 95 -8.94 -19.58 6.95
N THR A 96 -7.70 -19.90 7.36
CA THR A 96 -7.44 -20.97 8.36
C THR A 96 -6.43 -20.61 9.44
N GLY A 97 -5.57 -19.62 9.21
CA GLY A 97 -4.45 -19.25 10.10
C GLY A 97 -3.21 -20.14 9.97
N GLY A 98 -3.30 -21.28 9.28
CA GLY A 98 -2.15 -22.15 9.00
C GLY A 98 -1.12 -21.49 8.10
N SER A 99 0.08 -22.05 7.98
CA SER A 99 1.09 -21.55 7.05
C SER A 99 0.85 -22.08 5.63
N VAL A 100 0.90 -21.19 4.64
CA VAL A 100 0.98 -21.55 3.22
C VAL A 100 2.40 -21.29 2.75
N THR A 101 2.96 -22.20 1.94
CA THR A 101 4.21 -22.00 1.23
C THR A 101 4.01 -22.37 -0.23
N LEU A 102 4.25 -21.42 -1.13
CA LEU A 102 4.20 -21.63 -2.58
C LEU A 102 5.62 -21.57 -3.14
N GLN A 103 5.92 -22.45 -4.08
CA GLN A 103 7.24 -22.58 -4.70
C GLN A 103 7.22 -21.99 -6.10
N ASN A 104 8.30 -21.33 -6.48
CA ASN A 104 8.60 -20.89 -7.84
C ASN A 104 7.43 -20.17 -8.52
N GLN A 105 6.73 -19.31 -7.76
CA GLN A 105 5.70 -18.46 -8.33
C GLN A 105 6.35 -17.39 -9.20
N THR A 106 5.62 -16.91 -10.19
CA THR A 106 5.99 -15.66 -10.88
C THR A 106 5.21 -14.53 -10.24
N ILE A 107 5.91 -13.51 -9.77
CA ILE A 107 5.30 -12.24 -9.35
C ILE A 107 5.67 -11.19 -10.41
N PRO A 108 4.72 -10.75 -11.24
CA PRO A 108 4.93 -9.71 -12.23
C PRO A 108 5.61 -8.46 -11.69
N ALA A 109 6.25 -7.71 -12.60
CA ALA A 109 6.75 -6.38 -12.29
C ALA A 109 5.63 -5.52 -11.70
N ASP A 110 6.00 -4.68 -10.75
CA ASP A 110 5.12 -3.77 -10.03
C ASP A 110 3.97 -4.44 -9.24
N GLU A 111 3.81 -5.76 -9.25
CA GLU A 111 2.75 -6.41 -8.46
C GLU A 111 3.17 -6.57 -6.99
N TYR A 112 2.31 -6.10 -6.08
CA TYR A 112 2.32 -6.44 -4.66
C TYR A 112 1.08 -7.27 -4.31
N ARG A 113 1.25 -8.59 -4.14
CA ARG A 113 0.11 -9.51 -4.00
C ARG A 113 -0.36 -9.62 -2.56
N ILE A 114 -1.66 -9.46 -2.33
CA ILE A 114 -2.30 -9.66 -1.03
C ILE A 114 -3.29 -10.81 -1.11
N TYR A 115 -3.01 -11.90 -0.41
CA TYR A 115 -4.01 -12.94 -0.22
C TYR A 115 -5.01 -12.53 0.86
N ALA A 116 -6.26 -12.33 0.44
CA ALA A 116 -7.33 -11.87 1.32
C ALA A 116 -8.29 -13.01 1.67
N GLY A 117 -8.82 -12.97 2.89
CA GLY A 117 -9.89 -13.87 3.33
C GLY A 117 -10.40 -13.51 4.71
N ALA A 118 -11.12 -14.43 5.34
CA ALA A 118 -11.59 -14.24 6.69
C ALA A 118 -11.64 -15.58 7.44
N ARG A 119 -11.44 -15.53 8.74
CA ARG A 119 -11.55 -16.66 9.66
C ARG A 119 -12.05 -16.17 11.01
N ASN A 120 -12.48 -17.08 11.88
CA ASN A 120 -12.85 -16.69 13.22
C ASN A 120 -11.57 -16.26 13.96
N ILE A 121 -11.56 -15.04 14.49
CA ILE A 121 -10.44 -14.50 15.26
C ILE A 121 -10.92 -14.35 16.71
N SER A 122 -10.16 -14.89 17.67
CA SER A 122 -10.55 -14.83 19.07
C SER A 122 -10.27 -13.45 19.68
N GLY A 123 -11.11 -13.02 20.63
CA GLY A 123 -10.88 -11.80 21.39
C GLY A 123 -11.52 -10.59 20.72
N THR A 124 -10.83 -9.46 20.73
CA THR A 124 -11.31 -8.19 20.17
C THR A 124 -10.63 -7.81 18.86
N THR A 125 -9.77 -8.68 18.33
CA THR A 125 -9.04 -8.44 17.08
C THR A 125 -9.98 -8.57 15.89
N LEU A 126 -10.07 -7.49 15.10
CA LEU A 126 -11.00 -7.38 13.97
C LEU A 126 -10.37 -7.82 12.64
N GLY A 127 -9.04 -7.69 12.53
CA GLY A 127 -8.26 -8.05 11.37
C GLY A 127 -6.83 -8.43 11.77
N ILE A 128 -6.15 -9.12 10.87
CA ILE A 128 -4.72 -9.40 10.99
C ILE A 128 -4.12 -9.33 9.58
N GLY A 129 -3.23 -8.39 9.36
CA GLY A 129 -2.42 -8.22 8.17
C GLY A 129 -0.94 -8.37 8.46
N GLY A 130 -0.17 -8.73 7.43
CA GLY A 130 1.27 -8.78 7.56
C GLY A 130 1.97 -9.15 6.25
N PRO A 131 3.25 -8.79 6.14
CA PRO A 131 4.05 -9.11 4.97
C PRO A 131 4.31 -10.61 4.90
N GLY A 132 4.45 -11.12 3.69
CA GLY A 132 4.84 -12.49 3.45
C GLY A 132 6.34 -12.71 3.65
N GLY A 133 6.69 -13.90 4.14
CA GLY A 133 8.07 -14.36 4.14
C GLY A 133 8.50 -14.88 2.77
N PHE A 134 9.79 -15.03 2.58
CA PHE A 134 10.38 -15.63 1.38
C PHE A 134 11.64 -16.41 1.74
N GLY A 135 12.12 -17.18 0.78
CA GLY A 135 13.45 -17.80 0.81
C GLY A 135 13.83 -18.26 -0.58
N TRP A 136 15.12 -18.27 -0.88
CA TRP A 136 15.64 -18.73 -2.17
C TRP A 136 16.85 -19.65 -1.98
N SER A 137 17.14 -20.43 -3.00
CA SER A 137 18.34 -21.27 -3.04
C SER A 137 18.88 -21.39 -4.46
N SER A 138 20.18 -21.70 -4.56
CA SER A 138 20.83 -22.08 -5.80
C SER A 138 21.55 -23.41 -5.58
N ASN A 139 21.33 -24.37 -6.47
CA ASN A 139 21.81 -25.73 -6.35
C ASN A 139 22.40 -26.21 -7.68
N ASN A 140 23.15 -27.31 -7.63
CA ASN A 140 23.59 -28.02 -8.83
C ASN A 140 23.54 -29.53 -8.61
N ASN A 141 23.64 -30.29 -9.69
CA ASN A 141 23.67 -31.76 -9.68
C ASN A 141 25.03 -32.37 -9.28
N GLY A 142 26.00 -31.57 -8.85
CA GLY A 142 27.37 -32.00 -8.55
C GLY A 142 28.28 -32.17 -9.78
N GLY A 143 27.79 -31.92 -10.99
CA GLY A 143 28.58 -32.00 -12.22
C GLY A 143 29.52 -30.81 -12.43
N GLY A 144 30.44 -30.96 -13.39
CA GLY A 144 31.46 -29.94 -13.67
C GLY A 144 30.91 -28.71 -14.41
N PHE A 145 31.62 -27.59 -14.31
CA PHE A 145 31.38 -26.38 -15.10
C PHE A 145 32.72 -25.76 -15.50
N THR A 146 32.77 -25.06 -16.63
CA THR A 146 33.92 -24.22 -16.98
C THR A 146 33.98 -22.99 -16.07
N GLN A 147 35.15 -22.35 -15.95
CA GLN A 147 35.27 -21.12 -15.16
C GLN A 147 34.38 -19.98 -15.69
N ALA A 148 34.20 -19.87 -17.01
CA ALA A 148 33.32 -18.87 -17.60
C ALA A 148 31.83 -19.14 -17.26
N GLU A 149 31.43 -20.41 -17.23
CA GLU A 149 30.09 -20.81 -16.80
C GLU A 149 29.89 -20.55 -15.30
N ILE A 150 30.89 -20.84 -14.45
CA ILE A 150 30.85 -20.51 -13.01
C ILE A 150 30.62 -19.01 -12.80
N ASN A 151 31.35 -18.15 -13.50
CA ASN A 151 31.16 -16.70 -13.39
C ASN A 151 29.74 -16.28 -13.81
N LYS A 152 29.18 -16.91 -14.85
CA LYS A 152 27.80 -16.67 -15.29
C LYS A 152 26.78 -17.16 -14.25
N LEU A 153 27.00 -18.32 -13.64
CA LEU A 153 26.14 -18.85 -12.57
C LEU A 153 26.15 -17.92 -11.35
N THR A 154 27.32 -17.40 -10.96
CA THR A 154 27.41 -16.39 -9.89
C THR A 154 26.58 -15.15 -10.21
N GLN A 155 26.63 -14.66 -11.45
CA GLN A 155 25.81 -13.51 -11.85
C GLN A 155 24.31 -13.84 -11.80
N ILE A 156 23.88 -14.97 -12.38
CA ILE A 156 22.47 -15.40 -12.35
C ILE A 156 21.97 -15.52 -10.91
N THR A 157 22.75 -16.15 -10.03
CA THR A 157 22.39 -16.27 -8.62
C THR A 157 22.29 -14.91 -7.94
N SER A 158 23.24 -13.99 -8.19
CA SER A 158 23.23 -12.65 -7.61
C SER A 158 22.01 -11.85 -8.07
N ASP A 159 21.70 -11.87 -9.36
CA ASP A 159 20.56 -11.15 -9.94
C ASP A 159 19.24 -11.74 -9.38
N PHE A 160 19.16 -13.07 -9.27
CA PHE A 160 17.97 -13.74 -8.74
C PHE A 160 17.74 -13.46 -7.25
N SER A 161 18.78 -13.58 -6.43
CA SER A 161 18.67 -13.32 -4.99
C SER A 161 18.28 -11.87 -4.71
N ASP A 162 18.85 -10.92 -5.46
CA ASP A 162 18.54 -9.50 -5.32
C ASP A 162 17.08 -9.19 -5.67
N VAL A 163 16.55 -9.79 -6.74
CA VAL A 163 15.14 -9.62 -7.12
C VAL A 163 14.18 -10.22 -6.07
N VAL A 164 14.53 -11.36 -5.45
CA VAL A 164 13.71 -11.97 -4.40
C VAL A 164 13.75 -11.16 -3.10
N GLU A 165 14.93 -10.63 -2.74
CA GLU A 165 15.16 -9.93 -1.47
C GLU A 165 14.73 -8.46 -1.50
N ASN A 166 15.01 -7.78 -2.62
CA ASN A 166 14.96 -6.33 -2.73
C ASN A 166 14.05 -5.83 -3.87
N ARG A 167 13.54 -6.72 -4.75
CA ARG A 167 12.66 -6.35 -5.89
C ARG A 167 13.23 -5.25 -6.82
N GLY A 168 14.55 -5.06 -6.86
CA GLY A 168 15.19 -3.99 -7.63
C GLY A 168 15.28 -2.63 -6.92
N GLU A 169 14.82 -2.55 -5.67
CA GLU A 169 15.03 -1.40 -4.81
C GLU A 169 16.44 -1.43 -4.21
N THR A 170 17.04 -0.25 -4.00
CA THR A 170 18.40 -0.16 -3.43
C THR A 170 18.44 -0.35 -1.91
N SER A 171 17.31 -0.13 -1.24
CA SER A 171 17.16 -0.22 0.21
C SER A 171 15.70 -0.11 0.60
N GLY A 172 15.35 -0.58 1.80
CA GLY A 172 14.02 -0.40 2.36
C GLY A 172 13.09 -1.58 2.08
N PHE A 173 11.86 -1.45 2.55
CA PHE A 173 10.86 -2.50 2.50
C PHE A 173 10.44 -2.77 1.06
N SER A 174 10.69 -3.99 0.59
CA SER A 174 10.47 -4.39 -0.80
C SER A 174 10.15 -5.89 -0.87
N ARG A 175 8.93 -6.26 -0.47
CA ARG A 175 8.47 -7.67 -0.43
C ARG A 175 7.64 -8.02 -1.67
N TRP A 176 7.45 -9.32 -1.90
CA TRP A 176 6.56 -9.80 -2.97
C TRP A 176 5.07 -9.52 -2.71
N GLY A 177 4.69 -9.33 -1.44
CA GLY A 177 3.30 -9.29 -1.01
C GLY A 177 3.11 -9.80 0.42
N GLY A 178 1.88 -10.21 0.74
CA GLY A 178 1.50 -10.69 2.06
C GLY A 178 0.08 -11.25 2.11
N ALA A 179 -0.51 -11.25 3.31
CA ALA A 179 -1.88 -11.72 3.52
C ALA A 179 -2.61 -10.86 4.55
N ILE A 180 -3.91 -10.79 4.39
CA ILE A 180 -4.82 -10.13 5.33
C ILE A 180 -6.01 -11.03 5.63
N THR A 181 -6.43 -11.07 6.89
CA THR A 181 -7.64 -11.75 7.31
C THR A 181 -8.53 -10.81 8.12
N PHE A 182 -9.84 -11.03 8.03
CA PHE A 182 -10.83 -10.34 8.84
C PHE A 182 -11.57 -11.32 9.74
N ASP A 183 -12.07 -10.83 10.86
CA ASP A 183 -12.93 -11.61 11.73
C ASP A 183 -14.29 -11.87 11.08
N ARG A 184 -14.75 -13.13 11.20
CA ARG A 184 -16.04 -13.60 10.70
C ARG A 184 -16.77 -14.50 11.69
N ASP A 185 -16.40 -14.48 12.96
CA ASP A 185 -16.98 -15.37 13.96
C ASP A 185 -18.48 -15.08 14.25
N GLY A 186 -18.98 -13.96 13.74
CA GLY A 186 -20.36 -13.50 13.84
C GLY A 186 -20.63 -12.63 15.07
N SER A 187 -19.64 -12.40 15.91
CA SER A 187 -19.70 -11.48 17.06
C SER A 187 -19.36 -10.04 16.67
N THR A 188 -18.57 -9.85 15.61
CA THR A 188 -18.22 -8.52 15.12
C THR A 188 -19.38 -7.88 14.35
N THR A 189 -19.92 -6.78 14.89
CA THR A 189 -20.92 -5.95 14.21
C THR A 189 -20.25 -5.04 13.19
N TRP A 190 -20.18 -5.48 11.94
CA TRP A 190 -19.52 -4.75 10.85
C TRP A 190 -20.41 -3.71 10.15
N HIS A 191 -19.80 -2.58 9.77
CA HIS A 191 -20.27 -1.72 8.70
C HIS A 191 -19.39 -1.93 7.47
N TYR A 192 -19.93 -2.57 6.43
CA TYR A 192 -19.17 -2.93 5.22
C TYR A 192 -19.21 -1.87 4.13
N ASN A 193 -20.25 -1.04 4.10
CA ASN A 193 -20.45 -0.10 2.99
C ASN A 193 -19.58 1.15 3.14
N HIS A 194 -18.37 1.11 2.57
CA HIS A 194 -17.41 2.22 2.62
C HIS A 194 -17.92 3.52 1.97
N THR A 195 -18.93 3.48 1.11
CA THR A 195 -19.52 4.67 0.47
C THR A 195 -20.58 5.36 1.32
N THR A 196 -20.76 4.93 2.57
CA THR A 196 -21.71 5.52 3.52
C THR A 196 -21.04 5.69 4.86
N ALA A 197 -21.50 6.67 5.63
CA ALA A 197 -21.02 6.87 6.99
C ALA A 197 -21.19 5.60 7.84
N PRO A 198 -20.20 5.22 8.67
CA PRO A 198 -20.34 4.08 9.55
C PRO A 198 -21.54 4.23 10.48
N THR A 199 -22.31 3.15 10.62
CA THR A 199 -23.47 3.14 11.50
C THR A 199 -23.02 3.19 12.97
N ALA A 200 -23.69 3.98 13.81
CA ALA A 200 -23.36 4.05 15.24
C ALA A 200 -23.31 2.65 15.89
N GLY A 201 -22.26 2.38 16.67
CA GLY A 201 -22.06 1.10 17.35
C GLY A 201 -21.52 -0.04 16.48
N THR A 202 -21.11 0.22 15.25
CA THR A 202 -20.51 -0.77 14.33
C THR A 202 -19.02 -0.54 14.14
N ASN A 203 -18.25 -1.59 13.87
CA ASN A 203 -16.87 -1.50 13.43
C ASN A 203 -16.83 -1.25 11.92
N ASP A 204 -16.15 -0.20 11.46
CA ASP A 204 -16.05 0.11 10.03
C ASP A 204 -15.01 -0.81 9.36
N PHE A 205 -15.47 -1.62 8.41
CA PHE A 205 -14.61 -2.58 7.71
C PHE A 205 -13.51 -1.90 6.90
N PHE A 206 -13.83 -0.76 6.27
CA PHE A 206 -12.86 0.02 5.49
C PHE A 206 -11.70 0.48 6.37
N SER A 207 -11.99 0.99 7.57
CA SER A 207 -10.99 1.41 8.54
C SER A 207 -10.04 0.28 8.93
N VAL A 208 -10.58 -0.91 9.22
CA VAL A 208 -9.77 -2.10 9.53
C VAL A 208 -8.95 -2.51 8.31
N ALA A 209 -9.52 -2.47 7.10
CA ALA A 209 -8.79 -2.79 5.88
C ALA A 209 -7.61 -1.83 5.61
N VAL A 210 -7.77 -0.52 5.86
CA VAL A 210 -6.66 0.45 5.79
C VAL A 210 -5.55 0.06 6.76
N HIS A 211 -5.91 -0.27 8.00
CA HIS A 211 -4.97 -0.67 9.05
C HIS A 211 -4.19 -1.95 8.66
N GLU A 212 -4.91 -3.03 8.33
CA GLU A 212 -4.29 -4.33 8.03
C GLU A 212 -3.46 -4.30 6.75
N LEU A 213 -3.87 -3.51 5.75
CA LEU A 213 -3.05 -3.35 4.54
C LEU A 213 -1.79 -2.54 4.85
N GLY A 214 -1.85 -1.57 5.77
CA GLY A 214 -0.67 -0.90 6.31
C GLY A 214 0.33 -1.88 6.92
N HIS A 215 -0.13 -2.82 7.74
CA HIS A 215 0.71 -3.91 8.24
C HIS A 215 1.28 -4.79 7.13
N ALA A 216 0.46 -5.17 6.16
CA ALA A 216 0.91 -5.97 5.03
C ALA A 216 1.96 -5.25 4.16
N LEU A 217 2.00 -3.91 4.18
CA LEU A 217 3.01 -3.06 3.55
C LEU A 217 4.21 -2.75 4.47
N GLY A 218 4.29 -3.39 5.63
CA GLY A 218 5.46 -3.37 6.51
C GLY A 218 5.35 -2.48 7.75
N LEU A 219 4.33 -1.62 7.86
CA LEU A 219 4.15 -0.80 9.06
C LEU A 219 3.95 -1.70 10.29
N GLY A 220 4.68 -1.44 11.38
CA GLY A 220 4.59 -2.25 12.60
C GLY A 220 5.21 -3.66 12.53
N ALA A 221 5.36 -4.21 11.32
CA ALA A 221 5.64 -5.64 11.10
C ALA A 221 7.02 -5.91 10.47
N SER A 222 7.65 -4.93 9.82
CA SER A 222 8.89 -5.14 9.07
C SER A 222 10.16 -4.85 9.87
N ASP A 223 11.29 -5.39 9.42
CA ASP A 223 12.60 -5.13 10.01
C ASP A 223 12.98 -3.65 9.90
N GLU A 224 12.59 -2.99 8.81
CA GLU A 224 12.79 -1.56 8.58
C GLU A 224 12.06 -0.72 9.64
N TRP A 225 10.78 -1.05 9.93
CA TRP A 225 10.05 -0.42 11.03
C TRP A 225 10.75 -0.64 12.37
N GLN A 226 11.14 -1.90 12.65
CA GLN A 226 11.78 -2.25 13.93
C GLN A 226 13.15 -1.57 14.11
N GLY A 227 13.85 -1.27 13.01
CA GLY A 227 15.05 -0.44 12.98
C GLY A 227 14.83 0.93 13.65
N PHE A 228 13.65 1.53 13.46
CA PHE A 228 13.26 2.82 14.06
C PHE A 228 12.48 2.69 15.37
N ALA A 229 11.95 1.51 15.69
CA ALA A 229 11.14 1.28 16.90
C ALA A 229 11.94 0.74 18.10
N SER A 230 13.23 0.42 17.93
CA SER A 230 14.06 -0.30 18.92
C SER A 230 14.53 0.52 20.14
N GLY A 231 14.28 1.84 20.19
CA GLY A 231 14.73 2.72 21.28
C GLY A 231 14.17 2.41 22.68
N PRO A 232 14.79 2.91 23.77
CA PRO A 232 14.47 2.51 25.15
C PRO A 232 13.08 2.95 25.65
N ASN A 233 12.40 3.87 24.96
CA ASN A 233 11.19 4.54 25.45
C ASN A 233 9.94 4.27 24.60
N ALA A 234 9.94 3.22 23.75
CA ALA A 234 8.85 2.90 22.84
C ALA A 234 8.40 4.12 22.02
N PHE A 235 9.35 4.72 21.31
CA PHE A 235 9.11 5.77 20.34
C PHE A 235 9.66 5.34 18.99
N PHE A 236 8.98 5.77 17.93
CA PHE A 236 9.44 5.59 16.57
C PHE A 236 10.41 6.72 16.20
N THR A 237 11.56 6.39 15.65
CA THR A 237 12.63 7.37 15.33
C THR A 237 12.83 7.57 13.83
N GLY A 238 11.85 7.20 13.01
CA GLY A 238 11.89 7.45 11.57
C GLY A 238 11.91 8.95 11.28
N PRO A 239 12.83 9.45 10.45
CA PRO A 239 13.03 10.88 10.25
C PRO A 239 11.80 11.62 9.70
N ALA A 240 11.06 11.04 8.76
CA ALA A 240 9.86 11.65 8.18
C ALA A 240 8.73 11.73 9.21
N ALA A 241 8.41 10.62 9.88
CA ALA A 241 7.38 10.59 10.92
C ALA A 241 7.74 11.52 12.09
N THR A 242 9.01 11.54 12.50
CA THR A 242 9.52 12.43 13.55
C THR A 242 9.37 13.91 13.17
N SER A 243 9.76 14.26 11.94
CA SER A 243 9.65 15.64 11.45
C SER A 243 8.19 16.08 11.36
N LEU A 244 7.30 15.21 10.89
CA LEU A 244 5.87 15.51 10.77
C LEU A 244 5.21 15.69 12.13
N TYR A 245 5.50 14.80 13.09
CA TYR A 245 4.88 14.79 14.41
C TYR A 245 5.42 15.91 15.33
N GLY A 246 6.55 16.52 14.99
CA GLY A 246 7.23 17.53 15.80
C GLY A 246 8.08 16.94 16.93
N GLY A 247 8.45 15.66 16.80
CA GLY A 247 9.18 14.85 17.77
C GLY A 247 8.97 13.36 17.47
N ASN A 248 9.65 12.47 18.19
CA ASN A 248 9.49 11.04 17.96
C ASN A 248 8.05 10.62 18.34
N PRO A 249 7.25 10.00 17.44
CA PRO A 249 5.90 9.55 17.78
C PRO A 249 5.92 8.38 18.78
N PRO A 250 5.00 8.35 19.76
CA PRO A 250 4.93 7.27 20.73
C PRO A 250 4.38 6.00 20.11
N LEU A 251 4.93 4.86 20.52
CA LEU A 251 4.49 3.52 20.16
C LEU A 251 3.76 2.85 21.32
N ASN A 252 2.95 1.84 21.00
CA ASN A 252 2.43 0.93 22.01
C ASN A 252 3.58 0.07 22.63
N PRO A 253 3.33 -0.67 23.73
CA PRO A 253 4.38 -1.47 24.39
C PRO A 253 5.03 -2.54 23.50
N SER A 254 4.26 -3.14 22.59
CA SER A 254 4.73 -4.15 21.64
C SER A 254 5.50 -3.57 20.45
N ARG A 255 5.43 -2.24 20.25
CA ARG A 255 6.13 -1.48 19.21
C ARG A 255 5.71 -1.83 17.78
N ASP A 256 4.55 -2.43 17.63
CA ASP A 256 3.91 -2.81 16.37
C ASP A 256 2.83 -1.80 15.94
N HIS A 257 2.48 -0.84 16.80
CA HIS A 257 1.50 0.20 16.52
C HIS A 257 1.93 1.55 17.08
N TRP A 258 1.30 2.62 16.59
CA TRP A 258 1.28 3.87 17.34
C TRP A 258 0.66 3.64 18.72
N LYS A 259 1.03 4.47 19.71
CA LYS A 259 0.35 4.41 20.99
C LYS A 259 -1.11 4.81 20.83
N SER A 260 -2.03 4.06 21.44
CA SER A 260 -3.47 4.41 21.54
C SER A 260 -3.68 5.91 21.82
N GLY A 261 -4.54 6.55 21.02
CA GLY A 261 -4.85 7.98 21.04
C GLY A 261 -3.86 8.86 20.27
N THR A 262 -2.94 8.29 19.47
CA THR A 262 -1.97 9.11 18.73
C THR A 262 -2.67 9.82 17.57
N MET A 263 -2.69 11.15 17.62
CA MET A 263 -3.38 11.97 16.63
C MET A 263 -2.47 12.37 15.47
N SER A 264 -3.06 12.49 14.29
CA SER A 264 -2.47 13.11 13.10
C SER A 264 -3.58 13.78 12.29
N GLN A 265 -3.32 14.09 11.02
CA GLN A 265 -4.32 14.57 10.07
C GLN A 265 -4.58 13.48 9.03
N ILE A 266 -5.83 13.32 8.61
CA ILE A 266 -6.16 12.47 7.45
C ILE A 266 -5.26 12.88 6.27
N LEU A 267 -4.70 11.89 5.58
CA LEU A 267 -3.81 12.13 4.46
C LEU A 267 -4.46 13.09 3.46
N SER A 268 -3.70 14.08 3.02
CA SER A 268 -4.14 15.12 2.08
C SER A 268 -5.19 16.12 2.63
N THR A 269 -5.60 16.05 3.91
CA THR A 269 -6.47 17.09 4.51
C THR A 269 -5.78 17.79 5.68
N SER A 270 -6.48 18.72 6.34
CA SER A 270 -6.10 19.24 7.66
C SER A 270 -6.94 18.65 8.80
N THR A 271 -7.87 17.75 8.49
CA THR A 271 -8.83 17.19 9.44
C THR A 271 -8.12 16.27 10.43
N PRO A 272 -8.16 16.57 11.74
CA PRO A 272 -7.55 15.72 12.76
C PRO A 272 -8.25 14.37 12.87
N GLN A 273 -7.48 13.30 12.99
CA GLN A 273 -7.95 11.95 13.27
C GLN A 273 -6.87 11.20 14.05
N GLU A 274 -7.28 10.23 14.86
CA GLU A 274 -6.34 9.23 15.37
C GLU A 274 -5.66 8.51 14.19
N ALA A 275 -4.36 8.23 14.33
CA ALA A 275 -3.57 7.57 13.30
C ALA A 275 -4.21 6.22 12.90
N ALA A 276 -4.07 5.85 11.64
CA ALA A 276 -4.70 4.63 11.14
C ALA A 276 -4.05 3.39 11.74
N LEU A 277 -2.74 3.40 11.99
CA LEU A 277 -2.00 2.32 12.66
C LEU A 277 -2.07 2.39 14.21
N ASP A 278 -3.05 3.11 14.74
CA ASP A 278 -3.42 3.01 16.15
C ASP A 278 -4.15 1.67 16.41
N PRO A 279 -3.85 0.95 17.51
CA PRO A 279 -4.42 -0.38 17.75
C PRO A 279 -5.92 -0.38 18.07
N ASP A 280 -6.50 0.77 18.39
CA ASP A 280 -7.91 0.88 18.77
C ASP A 280 -8.76 1.39 17.60
N ILE A 281 -10.03 1.01 17.57
CA ILE A 281 -11.03 1.60 16.66
C ILE A 281 -12.21 2.11 17.47
N THR A 282 -12.66 3.33 17.16
CA THR A 282 -13.89 3.86 17.72
C THR A 282 -15.06 3.39 16.85
N THR A 283 -16.03 2.68 17.43
CA THR A 283 -17.20 2.21 16.68
C THR A 283 -18.04 3.38 16.17
N GLY A 284 -18.61 3.25 14.97
CA GLY A 284 -19.43 4.28 14.34
C GLY A 284 -18.64 5.44 13.74
N THR A 285 -17.31 5.33 13.66
CA THR A 285 -16.46 6.31 12.96
C THR A 285 -15.62 5.63 11.89
N ARG A 286 -15.17 6.42 10.91
CA ARG A 286 -14.25 5.98 9.86
C ARG A 286 -12.86 6.51 10.17
N LYS A 287 -11.86 5.62 10.15
CA LYS A 287 -10.45 5.95 10.09
C LYS A 287 -9.95 5.83 8.66
N ARG A 288 -9.28 6.88 8.19
CA ARG A 288 -8.51 6.92 6.94
C ARG A 288 -7.03 6.95 7.25
N LEU A 289 -6.19 6.61 6.26
CA LEU A 289 -4.74 6.73 6.39
C LEU A 289 -4.38 8.17 6.77
N THR A 290 -3.51 8.36 7.76
CA THR A 290 -3.09 9.69 8.19
C THR A 290 -1.73 10.07 7.61
N LYS A 291 -1.39 11.36 7.67
CA LYS A 291 -0.06 11.85 7.31
C LYS A 291 1.04 11.15 8.11
N LEU A 292 0.78 10.79 9.36
CA LEU A 292 1.76 10.10 10.20
C LEU A 292 2.04 8.68 9.70
N ASP A 293 1.00 7.94 9.35
CA ASP A 293 1.14 6.60 8.77
C ASP A 293 1.89 6.66 7.42
N ALA A 294 1.54 7.63 6.58
CA ALA A 294 2.21 7.86 5.29
C ALA A 294 3.69 8.25 5.46
N ALA A 295 4.02 9.08 6.45
CA ALA A 295 5.41 9.42 6.75
C ALA A 295 6.20 8.21 7.22
N ALA A 296 5.58 7.31 7.99
CA ALA A 296 6.23 6.07 8.39
C ALA A 296 6.43 5.09 7.22
N LEU A 297 5.53 5.08 6.22
CA LEU A 297 5.76 4.34 4.97
C LEU A 297 7.03 4.84 4.27
N THR A 298 7.22 6.17 4.21
CA THR A 298 8.46 6.77 3.70
C THR A 298 9.69 6.35 4.51
N ASP A 299 9.58 6.34 5.83
CA ASP A 299 10.70 5.94 6.69
C ASP A 299 11.13 4.48 6.47
N ILE A 300 10.18 3.57 6.22
CA ILE A 300 10.49 2.17 5.93
C ILE A 300 10.90 1.92 4.48
N GLY A 301 10.92 2.95 3.62
CA GLY A 301 11.51 2.89 2.28
C GLY A 301 10.56 3.06 1.12
N TRP A 302 9.25 3.21 1.34
CA TRP A 302 8.30 3.45 0.25
C TRP A 302 8.43 4.87 -0.32
N SER A 303 8.41 4.99 -1.64
CA SER A 303 8.24 6.24 -2.37
C SER A 303 6.77 6.69 -2.34
N VAL A 304 6.42 7.39 -1.25
CA VAL A 304 5.06 7.85 -1.01
C VAL A 304 4.79 9.16 -1.76
N ASN A 305 3.95 9.09 -2.78
CA ASN A 305 3.42 10.25 -3.47
C ASN A 305 2.04 10.56 -2.94
N ALA A 306 2.04 11.13 -1.73
CA ALA A 306 0.82 11.65 -1.14
C ALA A 306 0.14 12.55 -2.17
N PRO A 307 -1.12 12.26 -2.55
CA PRO A 307 -1.82 13.14 -3.45
C PRO A 307 -1.74 14.54 -2.82
N PRO A 308 -1.45 15.59 -3.63
CA PRO A 308 -1.49 16.95 -3.11
C PRO A 308 -2.80 17.10 -2.34
N PRO A 309 -2.84 17.90 -1.24
CA PRO A 309 -4.10 18.19 -0.56
C PRO A 309 -5.11 18.43 -1.66
N PRO A 310 -6.21 17.66 -1.71
CA PRO A 310 -6.94 17.63 -2.94
C PRO A 310 -7.25 19.09 -3.24
N THR A 311 -7.19 19.51 -4.50
CA THR A 311 -8.14 20.53 -4.93
C THR A 311 -9.50 19.87 -4.79
N TYR A 312 -9.88 19.64 -3.53
CA TYR A 312 -10.97 18.82 -3.08
C TYR A 312 -12.13 19.55 -3.67
N ASN A 313 -12.88 18.84 -4.48
CA ASN A 313 -14.21 19.32 -4.64
C ASN A 313 -14.90 19.02 -3.31
N PRO A 314 -15.19 20.02 -2.46
CA PRO A 314 -15.83 19.79 -1.17
C PRO A 314 -17.15 19.01 -1.25
N ALA A 315 -17.69 18.87 -2.47
CA ALA A 315 -18.86 18.10 -2.80
C ALA A 315 -18.63 16.61 -3.13
N ASP A 316 -17.38 16.14 -3.19
CA ASP A 316 -16.99 14.75 -3.48
C ASP A 316 -17.00 13.93 -2.18
N PHE A 317 -18.18 13.77 -1.59
CA PHE A 317 -18.37 13.15 -0.29
C PHE A 317 -17.97 11.68 -0.24
N ASN A 318 -18.07 10.96 -1.37
CA ASN A 318 -17.65 9.56 -1.45
C ASN A 318 -16.18 9.39 -1.88
N GLU A 319 -15.49 10.50 -2.17
CA GLU A 319 -14.09 10.60 -2.54
C GLU A 319 -13.71 9.71 -3.73
N ASP A 320 -14.66 9.50 -4.66
CA ASP A 320 -14.44 8.72 -5.88
C ASP A 320 -13.89 9.57 -7.04
N THR A 321 -13.52 10.83 -6.74
CA THR A 321 -13.01 11.86 -7.66
C THR A 321 -14.05 12.48 -8.58
N LEU A 322 -15.32 12.10 -8.46
CA LEU A 322 -16.43 12.57 -9.28
C LEU A 322 -17.58 13.09 -8.42
N VAL A 323 -17.91 14.38 -8.52
CA VAL A 323 -19.11 14.91 -7.84
C VAL A 323 -20.36 14.49 -8.59
N ASN A 324 -21.07 13.48 -8.09
CA ASN A 324 -22.18 12.84 -8.76
C ASN A 324 -23.34 12.46 -7.80
N GLY A 325 -24.23 11.57 -8.25
CA GLY A 325 -25.39 11.14 -7.47
C GLY A 325 -25.05 10.29 -6.25
N ALA A 326 -23.87 9.65 -6.24
CA ALA A 326 -23.34 8.91 -5.11
C ALA A 326 -23.01 9.86 -3.95
N ASP A 327 -22.41 11.02 -4.23
CA ASP A 327 -22.17 12.07 -3.23
C ASP A 327 -23.47 12.63 -2.68
N LEU A 328 -24.45 12.90 -3.56
CA LEU A 328 -25.76 13.34 -3.09
C LEU A 328 -26.41 12.33 -2.13
N THR A 329 -26.14 11.04 -2.34
CA THR A 329 -26.63 9.99 -1.46
C THR A 329 -25.96 10.05 -0.10
N MET A 330 -24.66 10.36 -0.05
CA MET A 330 -23.94 10.61 1.20
C MET A 330 -24.46 11.85 1.93
N TRP A 331 -24.57 13.00 1.26
CA TRP A 331 -25.09 14.23 1.88
C TRP A 331 -26.50 14.04 2.43
N LYS A 332 -27.41 13.38 1.68
CA LYS A 332 -28.77 13.08 2.17
C LYS A 332 -28.77 12.22 3.44
N GLY A 333 -27.79 11.33 3.58
CA GLY A 333 -27.62 10.50 4.78
C GLY A 333 -27.00 11.26 5.96
N ALA A 334 -26.33 12.38 5.70
CA ALA A 334 -25.70 13.23 6.70
C ALA A 334 -26.57 14.42 7.14
N PHE A 335 -27.53 14.84 6.31
CA PHE A 335 -28.32 16.06 6.50
C PHE A 335 -28.95 16.17 7.90
N GLY A 336 -28.52 17.17 8.67
CA GLY A 336 -28.97 17.43 10.04
C GLY A 336 -28.58 16.36 11.07
N LEU A 337 -27.66 15.45 10.74
CA LEU A 337 -27.25 14.33 11.59
C LEU A 337 -25.76 14.37 11.99
N ASN A 338 -24.87 14.69 11.07
CA ASN A 338 -23.41 14.71 11.28
C ASN A 338 -22.69 15.48 10.16
N ALA A 339 -21.38 15.64 10.25
CA ALA A 339 -20.54 16.39 9.29
C ALA A 339 -20.06 15.57 8.08
N ASN A 340 -20.66 14.42 7.77
CA ASN A 340 -20.15 13.57 6.67
C ASN A 340 -20.50 14.08 5.26
N GLY A 341 -21.36 15.09 5.17
CA GLY A 341 -21.65 15.85 3.96
C GLY A 341 -21.19 17.31 4.08
N ASP A 342 -20.23 17.60 4.97
CA ASP A 342 -19.72 18.96 5.23
C ASP A 342 -18.80 19.43 4.10
N ALA A 343 -19.34 20.29 3.25
CA ALA A 343 -18.66 20.85 2.10
C ALA A 343 -18.11 22.27 2.39
N ASP A 344 -18.62 23.00 3.38
CA ASP A 344 -18.11 24.34 3.72
C ASP A 344 -17.15 24.38 4.92
N GLY A 345 -16.99 23.25 5.60
CA GLY A 345 -16.06 23.02 6.70
C GLY A 345 -16.56 23.52 8.05
N ASP A 346 -17.87 23.68 8.25
CA ASP A 346 -18.46 24.21 9.48
C ASP A 346 -18.84 23.15 10.54
N ASN A 347 -18.59 21.87 10.23
CA ASN A 347 -18.88 20.68 11.02
C ASN A 347 -20.37 20.31 11.12
N ASP A 348 -21.20 20.71 10.17
CA ASP A 348 -22.51 20.12 9.99
C ASP A 348 -22.78 19.65 8.55
N SER A 349 -24.04 19.30 8.26
CA SER A 349 -24.42 18.89 6.91
C SER A 349 -25.81 19.43 6.66
N ASP A 350 -25.87 20.53 5.92
CA ASP A 350 -27.07 21.32 5.79
C ASP A 350 -27.25 21.85 4.34
N GLY A 351 -28.12 22.85 4.19
CA GLY A 351 -28.41 23.44 2.88
C GLY A 351 -27.22 24.16 2.24
N ALA A 352 -26.26 24.65 3.03
CA ALA A 352 -25.03 25.28 2.55
C ALA A 352 -24.16 24.26 1.81
N ASP A 353 -24.02 23.06 2.36
CA ASP A 353 -23.24 21.99 1.72
C ASP A 353 -23.90 21.47 0.46
N TYR A 354 -25.23 21.34 0.49
CA TYR A 354 -26.00 20.96 -0.68
C TYR A 354 -25.80 21.93 -1.84
N LEU A 355 -25.74 23.23 -1.56
CA LEU A 355 -25.47 24.25 -2.56
C LEU A 355 -24.06 24.13 -3.14
N ILE A 356 -23.09 23.72 -2.33
CA ILE A 356 -21.73 23.44 -2.80
C ILE A 356 -21.74 22.20 -3.69
N TRP A 357 -22.46 21.14 -3.32
CA TRP A 357 -22.65 19.98 -4.19
C TRP A 357 -23.32 20.31 -5.51
N GLN A 358 -24.41 21.08 -5.49
CA GLN A 358 -25.11 21.49 -6.72
C GLN A 358 -24.22 22.27 -7.68
N ARG A 359 -23.37 23.18 -7.16
CA ARG A 359 -22.45 23.99 -7.97
C ARG A 359 -21.33 23.16 -8.60
N ASN A 360 -21.04 22.01 -8.03
CA ASN A 360 -19.94 21.15 -8.42
C ASN A 360 -20.38 19.85 -9.11
N PHE A 361 -21.69 19.61 -9.26
CA PHE A 361 -22.21 18.41 -9.91
C PHE A 361 -21.66 18.24 -11.33
N GLY A 362 -21.07 17.07 -11.59
CA GLY A 362 -20.42 16.73 -12.84
C GLY A 362 -19.03 17.34 -13.03
N ALA A 363 -18.50 18.08 -12.04
CA ALA A 363 -17.12 18.52 -12.05
C ALA A 363 -16.21 17.34 -11.65
N PRO A 364 -15.20 16.99 -12.46
CA PRO A 364 -14.11 16.17 -11.97
C PRO A 364 -13.35 16.96 -10.89
N SER A 365 -12.85 16.27 -9.86
CA SER A 365 -11.79 16.84 -9.02
C SER A 365 -10.66 17.31 -9.93
N ALA A 366 -10.18 18.55 -9.75
CA ALA A 366 -9.37 19.22 -10.77
C ALA A 366 -8.16 18.35 -11.16
N SER A 367 -8.12 17.93 -12.43
CA SER A 367 -7.07 17.06 -12.94
C SER A 367 -5.73 17.78 -12.88
N ARG A 368 -4.70 17.10 -12.36
CA ARG A 368 -3.31 17.56 -12.30
C ARG A 368 -2.89 18.16 -13.65
N THR A 369 -2.65 19.48 -13.72
CA THR A 369 -1.65 19.99 -14.65
C THR A 369 -0.31 19.72 -14.02
N LEU A 370 0.37 18.65 -14.43
CA LEU A 370 1.78 18.47 -14.09
C LEU A 370 2.52 19.73 -14.55
N ALA A 371 3.01 20.52 -13.60
CA ALA A 371 4.01 21.51 -13.93
C ALA A 371 5.19 20.73 -14.47
N VAL A 372 5.47 20.87 -15.77
CA VAL A 372 6.71 20.38 -16.37
C VAL A 372 7.81 21.12 -15.62
N ILE A 373 8.41 20.47 -14.63
CA ILE A 373 9.62 20.95 -13.98
C ILE A 373 10.66 20.90 -15.11
N PRO A 374 11.22 22.04 -15.55
CA PRO A 374 12.27 22.00 -16.54
C PRO A 374 13.41 21.19 -15.94
N GLU A 375 13.75 20.05 -16.52
CA GLU A 375 14.98 19.36 -16.15
C GLU A 375 16.13 20.38 -16.26
N PRO A 376 17.06 20.43 -15.29
CA PRO A 376 18.25 21.24 -15.45
C PRO A 376 18.95 20.77 -16.71
N THR A 377 18.89 21.58 -17.78
CA THR A 377 19.49 21.25 -19.07
C THR A 377 20.92 20.79 -18.83
N THR A 378 21.22 19.57 -19.23
CA THR A 378 22.51 18.85 -19.15
C THR A 378 23.72 19.67 -19.63
N LEU A 379 23.49 20.82 -20.27
CA LEU A 379 24.50 21.82 -20.62
C LEU A 379 25.21 22.46 -19.41
N THR A 380 24.55 22.62 -18.25
CA THR A 380 25.18 23.24 -17.07
C THR A 380 26.19 22.30 -16.38
N LEU A 381 25.95 20.97 -16.43
CA LEU A 381 26.88 19.95 -15.92
C LEU A 381 28.07 19.70 -16.86
N MET A 382 27.91 19.92 -18.18
CA MET A 382 29.03 19.86 -19.12
C MET A 382 29.94 21.10 -19.07
N ALA A 383 29.42 22.28 -18.74
CA ALA A 383 30.23 23.48 -18.55
C ALA A 383 31.11 23.41 -17.27
N GLY A 384 30.60 22.80 -16.20
CA GLY A 384 31.34 22.62 -14.95
C GLY A 384 32.52 21.62 -15.06
N SER A 385 32.35 20.53 -15.80
CA SER A 385 33.39 19.50 -15.99
C SER A 385 34.52 19.97 -16.93
N ALA A 386 34.23 20.80 -17.93
CA ALA A 386 35.24 21.43 -18.78
C ALA A 386 36.11 22.46 -18.00
N GLY A 387 35.51 23.24 -17.09
CA GLY A 387 36.22 24.21 -16.26
C GLY A 387 37.21 23.57 -15.28
N LEU A 388 36.83 22.44 -14.67
CA LEU A 388 37.68 21.68 -13.74
C LEU A 388 38.88 21.02 -14.44
N LEU A 389 38.72 20.55 -15.67
CA LEU A 389 39.80 19.96 -16.46
C LEU A 389 40.83 21.01 -16.92
N ILE A 390 40.41 22.24 -17.24
CA ILE A 390 41.30 23.34 -17.61
C ILE A 390 42.09 23.85 -16.39
N TYR A 391 41.46 23.92 -15.21
CA TYR A 391 42.13 24.31 -13.96
C TYR A 391 43.18 23.27 -13.53
N ALA A 392 42.87 21.98 -13.62
CA ALA A 392 43.80 20.90 -13.28
C ALA A 392 45.03 20.83 -14.21
N ARG A 393 44.87 21.15 -15.50
CA ARG A 393 45.99 21.20 -16.47
C ARG A 393 46.94 22.37 -16.21
N ARG A 394 46.44 23.54 -15.80
CA ARG A 394 47.27 24.72 -15.50
C ARG A 394 48.15 24.55 -14.26
N ARG A 395 47.71 23.76 -13.26
CA ARG A 395 48.53 23.47 -12.06
C ARG A 395 49.68 22.49 -12.28
N ARG A 396 49.65 21.65 -13.33
CA ARG A 396 50.72 20.68 -13.63
C ARG A 396 51.88 21.24 -14.46
N LEU A 397 51.72 22.42 -15.07
CA LEU A 397 52.74 23.06 -15.91
C LEU A 397 53.52 24.18 -15.20
N GLY A 398 53.28 24.39 -13.90
CA GLY A 398 53.87 25.46 -13.09
C GLY A 398 54.75 24.98 -11.93
N ARG A 399 55.38 23.81 -12.04
CA ARG A 399 56.43 23.34 -11.12
C ARG A 399 57.61 22.80 -11.90
#